data_AF-A0A9P6HFB8-F1
#
_entry.id   AF-A0A9P6HFB8-F1
#
_cell.length_a   1.000
_cell.length_b   1.000
_cell.length_c   1.000
_cell.angle_alpha   90.00
_cell.angle_beta   90.00
_cell.angle_gamma   90.00
#
_symmetry.space_group_name_H-M   'P 1'
#
loop_
_entity.id
_entity.type
_entity.pdbx_description
1 polymer ?
#
loop_
_entity_poly.entity_id
_entity_poly.type
_entity_poly.pdbx_seq_one_letter_code
_entity_poly.pdbx_strand_id
1 'polypeptide(L)'
;MWALSLLSLLALFTAAVSASFGNNVVPYIPQSFFFQWNDPTIPLPNPTTAQCSTLNIQWSRSSATGPNPVPPYKLLVHSSAQTVPLVIDAGNNLEYNWTVPYAPGTQYEICMFDVNGATGGCQDIYTVYPSQTTGCGNLTLPTQSLSVQGLVENGPISAYGWIDQCTDISLIPQNGTPPFTMLIAPALHPPYKIMSYDMSPINWTVSLSWASPFFITLTDANGISWSNGPQHSGGPGTTTACLSAGSQPNKKSGISTGVVVGSSVGGLVLGAIIGIIIASCFARQRYNKVRRNSSSDSIDHAAFIANQERFKRTDNVPHVPAAATGPDISTNQYLVEPFLPEGPHPTSPTMPPAPTSAYSNNQSDGSASGTQQTPHVYVVHHDGGGAPVTVFTAGAGVTELPPQYTGRSEDRPTTQQSASGSSDPTDRRPRPGPTPRKSQVGF
;
A
#
# COMPACT_ATOMS: atom_id res chain seq x y z
N MET A 1 -13.03 -48.55 23.02
CA MET A 1 -13.69 -47.29 23.46
C MET A 1 -12.69 -46.19 23.83
N TRP A 2 -11.63 -46.44 24.60
CA TRP A 2 -10.66 -45.41 25.01
C TRP A 2 -9.88 -44.72 23.87
N ALA A 3 -9.57 -45.45 22.78
CA ALA A 3 -8.83 -44.88 21.64
C ALA A 3 -9.63 -43.85 20.82
N LEU A 4 -10.96 -43.99 20.72
CA LEU A 4 -11.82 -43.05 20.00
C LEU A 4 -11.94 -41.71 20.76
N SER A 5 -11.90 -41.73 22.09
CA SER A 5 -11.98 -40.53 22.93
C SER A 5 -10.73 -39.65 22.83
N LEU A 6 -9.54 -40.25 22.67
CA LEU A 6 -8.28 -39.51 22.58
C LEU A 6 -8.12 -38.82 21.21
N LEU A 7 -8.56 -39.48 20.14
CA LEU A 7 -8.59 -38.91 18.78
C LEU A 7 -9.55 -37.73 18.67
N SER A 8 -10.72 -37.80 19.32
CA SER A 8 -11.65 -36.66 19.39
C SER A 8 -11.09 -35.48 20.18
N LEU A 9 -10.40 -35.73 21.31
CA LEU A 9 -9.77 -34.67 22.11
C LEU A 9 -8.62 -33.99 21.36
N LEU A 10 -7.79 -34.75 20.64
CA LEU A 10 -6.70 -34.21 19.84
C LEU A 10 -7.22 -33.38 18.65
N ALA A 11 -8.26 -33.86 17.97
CA ALA A 11 -8.91 -33.13 16.88
C ALA A 11 -9.53 -31.80 17.37
N LEU A 12 -10.16 -31.81 18.56
CA LEU A 12 -10.69 -30.61 19.20
C LEU A 12 -9.58 -29.63 19.59
N PHE A 13 -8.43 -30.12 20.07
CA PHE A 13 -7.30 -29.26 20.44
C PHE A 13 -6.62 -28.61 19.22
N THR A 14 -6.46 -29.36 18.11
CA THR A 14 -5.92 -28.79 16.85
C THR A 14 -6.88 -27.80 16.19
N ALA A 15 -8.20 -28.02 16.31
CA ALA A 15 -9.21 -27.08 15.83
C ALA A 15 -9.22 -25.77 16.65
N ALA A 16 -8.94 -25.83 17.96
CA ALA A 16 -8.92 -24.66 18.83
C ALA A 16 -7.69 -23.75 18.60
N VAL A 17 -6.52 -24.30 18.26
CA VAL A 17 -5.28 -23.50 18.09
C VAL A 17 -5.20 -22.79 16.74
N SER A 18 -5.95 -23.25 15.74
CA SER A 18 -5.90 -22.70 14.37
C SER A 18 -6.81 -21.48 14.16
N ALA A 19 -7.49 -21.01 15.20
CA ALA A 19 -8.60 -20.06 15.11
C ALA A 19 -8.20 -18.57 15.18
N SER A 20 -6.92 -18.20 15.31
CA SER A 20 -6.60 -16.87 15.86
C SER A 20 -5.80 -15.88 14.99
N PHE A 21 -5.53 -16.17 13.71
CA PHE A 21 -4.88 -15.20 12.82
C PHE A 21 -5.72 -14.96 11.57
N GLY A 22 -6.92 -14.43 11.76
CA GLY A 22 -7.66 -13.81 10.66
C GLY A 22 -7.04 -12.44 10.40
N ASN A 23 -6.52 -12.20 9.20
CA ASN A 23 -6.19 -10.86 8.73
C ASN A 23 -7.50 -10.05 8.75
N ASN A 24 -7.71 -9.27 9.80
CA ASN A 24 -8.87 -8.40 9.92
C ASN A 24 -8.70 -7.27 8.91
N VAL A 25 -9.19 -7.49 7.68
CA VAL A 25 -9.28 -6.41 6.70
C VAL A 25 -10.27 -5.39 7.24
N VAL A 26 -9.75 -4.21 7.58
CA VAL A 26 -10.55 -3.07 8.03
C VAL A 26 -11.26 -2.52 6.80
N PRO A 27 -12.60 -2.46 6.76
CA PRO A 27 -13.30 -1.87 5.64
C PRO A 27 -13.21 -0.33 5.67
N TYR A 28 -13.45 0.29 4.52
CA TYR A 28 -13.68 1.73 4.43
C TYR A 28 -14.85 2.17 5.32
N ILE A 29 -14.78 3.39 5.87
CA ILE A 29 -15.95 4.02 6.48
C ILE A 29 -17.00 4.23 5.37
N PRO A 30 -18.28 3.87 5.58
CA PRO A 30 -19.33 4.10 4.59
C PRO A 30 -19.45 5.58 4.21
N GLN A 31 -19.31 5.88 2.92
CA GLN A 31 -19.42 7.25 2.41
C GLN A 31 -20.85 7.76 2.58
N SER A 32 -20.99 8.91 3.21
CA SER A 32 -22.27 9.49 3.65
C SER A 32 -22.68 10.71 2.82
N PHE A 33 -21.71 11.35 2.18
CA PHE A 33 -21.91 12.46 1.24
C PHE A 33 -20.68 12.59 0.34
N PHE A 34 -20.73 13.51 -0.61
CA PHE A 34 -19.63 13.87 -1.49
C PHE A 34 -19.40 15.37 -1.43
N PHE A 35 -18.17 15.79 -1.66
CA PHE A 35 -17.80 17.20 -1.75
C PHE A 35 -16.90 17.42 -2.95
N GLN A 36 -16.83 18.65 -3.44
CA GLN A 36 -15.98 19.06 -4.55
C GLN A 36 -15.85 20.59 -4.57
N TRP A 37 -14.82 21.09 -5.24
CA TRP A 37 -14.63 22.51 -5.56
C TRP A 37 -14.23 22.71 -7.03
N ASN A 38 -14.26 21.63 -7.80
CA ASN A 38 -13.87 21.65 -9.20
C ASN A 38 -14.98 22.32 -10.01
N ASP A 39 -14.58 23.08 -11.02
CA ASP A 39 -15.52 23.65 -11.99
C ASP A 39 -16.21 22.48 -12.74
N PRO A 40 -17.55 22.37 -12.66
CA PRO A 40 -18.27 21.27 -13.30
C PRO A 40 -18.17 21.30 -14.84
N THR A 41 -17.68 22.39 -15.42
CA THR A 41 -17.42 22.50 -16.87
C THR A 41 -16.11 21.85 -17.30
N ILE A 42 -15.21 21.54 -16.36
CA ILE A 42 -13.92 20.88 -16.64
C ILE A 42 -14.07 19.37 -16.41
N PRO A 43 -13.95 18.54 -17.45
CA PRO A 43 -14.24 17.11 -17.36
C PRO A 43 -13.22 16.33 -16.52
N LEU A 44 -11.99 16.82 -16.41
CA LEU A 44 -10.91 16.22 -15.62
C LEU A 44 -10.17 17.33 -14.87
N PRO A 45 -10.48 17.54 -13.59
CA PRO A 45 -9.78 18.54 -12.80
C PRO A 45 -8.33 18.11 -12.60
N ASN A 46 -7.38 19.01 -12.90
CA ASN A 46 -6.00 18.81 -12.54
C ASN A 46 -5.85 19.01 -11.03
N PRO A 47 -5.19 18.09 -10.29
CA PRO A 47 -5.04 18.18 -8.86
C PRO A 47 -3.95 19.20 -8.48
N THR A 48 -4.16 20.45 -8.84
CA THR A 48 -3.28 21.56 -8.53
C THR A 48 -4.08 22.76 -8.01
N THR A 49 -3.51 23.52 -7.10
CA THR A 49 -4.12 24.76 -6.58
C THR A 49 -3.10 25.86 -6.46
N ALA A 50 -3.51 27.10 -6.73
CA ALA A 50 -2.64 28.25 -6.55
C ALA A 50 -2.47 28.52 -5.05
N GLN A 51 -1.26 28.86 -4.64
CA GLN A 51 -1.02 29.41 -3.30
C GLN A 51 -1.94 30.61 -3.05
N CYS A 52 -2.60 30.66 -1.89
CA CYS A 52 -3.58 31.67 -1.49
C CYS A 52 -4.86 31.74 -2.34
N SER A 53 -5.07 30.80 -3.26
CA SER A 53 -6.37 30.68 -3.92
C SER A 53 -7.43 30.23 -2.92
N THR A 54 -8.66 30.68 -3.13
CA THR A 54 -9.81 30.26 -2.33
C THR A 54 -10.57 29.18 -3.08
N LEU A 55 -10.73 28.03 -2.45
CA LEU A 55 -11.55 26.91 -2.94
C LEU A 55 -12.96 27.09 -2.41
N ASN A 56 -13.95 27.11 -3.31
CA ASN A 56 -15.36 27.04 -2.94
C ASN A 56 -15.74 25.56 -2.82
N ILE A 57 -15.61 25.02 -1.61
CA ILE A 57 -15.91 23.62 -1.31
C ILE A 57 -17.41 23.50 -1.10
N GLN A 58 -18.07 22.68 -1.90
CA GLN A 58 -19.50 22.41 -1.82
C GLN A 58 -19.73 20.92 -1.59
N TRP A 59 -20.77 20.56 -0.84
CA TRP A 59 -21.07 19.16 -0.57
C TRP A 59 -22.56 18.85 -0.57
N SER A 60 -22.87 17.60 -0.90
CA SER A 60 -24.22 17.08 -0.90
C SER A 60 -24.22 15.57 -0.73
N ARG A 61 -25.35 15.01 -0.33
CA ARG A 61 -25.47 13.56 -0.15
C ARG A 61 -25.30 12.77 -1.46
N SER A 62 -25.88 13.26 -2.55
CA SER A 62 -25.91 12.57 -3.85
C SER A 62 -26.31 11.08 -3.71
N SER A 63 -25.53 10.16 -4.30
CA SER A 63 -25.74 8.70 -4.31
C SER A 63 -25.17 7.97 -3.08
N ALA A 64 -24.77 8.68 -2.02
CA ALA A 64 -24.09 8.10 -0.88
C ALA A 64 -25.01 7.15 -0.09
N THR A 65 -24.47 5.97 0.27
CA THR A 65 -25.21 4.89 0.93
C THR A 65 -24.96 4.82 2.45
N GLY A 66 -24.01 5.60 2.97
CA GLY A 66 -23.72 5.71 4.39
C GLY A 66 -24.84 6.40 5.19
N PRO A 67 -24.64 6.55 6.52
CA PRO A 67 -25.54 7.28 7.40
C PRO A 67 -25.90 8.68 6.87
N ASN A 68 -27.06 9.19 7.26
CA ASN A 68 -27.44 10.56 6.91
C ASN A 68 -26.44 11.54 7.56
N PRO A 69 -25.79 12.43 6.79
CA PRO A 69 -24.86 13.39 7.37
C PRO A 69 -25.59 14.42 8.25
N VAL A 70 -24.98 14.78 9.38
CA VAL A 70 -25.51 15.73 10.36
C VAL A 70 -24.49 16.84 10.64
N PRO A 71 -24.81 18.12 10.41
CA PRO A 71 -23.91 19.23 10.74
C PRO A 71 -23.65 19.34 12.26
N PRO A 72 -22.58 20.02 12.71
CA PRO A 72 -21.58 20.73 11.90
C PRO A 72 -20.61 19.81 11.14
N TYR A 73 -20.06 20.33 10.06
CA TYR A 73 -19.05 19.67 9.24
C TYR A 73 -17.63 20.14 9.59
N LYS A 74 -16.67 19.25 9.38
CA LYS A 74 -15.24 19.50 9.58
C LYS A 74 -14.44 19.04 8.37
N LEU A 75 -13.45 19.85 7.99
CA LEU A 75 -12.42 19.48 7.03
C LEU A 75 -11.17 19.05 7.80
N LEU A 76 -10.62 17.91 7.44
CA LEU A 76 -9.32 17.43 7.91
C LEU A 76 -8.35 17.54 6.73
N VAL A 77 -7.43 18.50 6.80
CA VAL A 77 -6.48 18.76 5.72
C VAL A 77 -5.12 18.17 6.10
N HIS A 78 -4.75 17.09 5.42
CA HIS A 78 -3.44 16.47 5.52
C HIS A 78 -2.46 17.19 4.60
N SER A 79 -1.21 17.34 5.01
CA SER A 79 -0.21 18.04 4.21
C SER A 79 1.18 17.42 4.37
N SER A 80 1.95 17.43 3.29
CA SER A 80 3.34 17.01 3.27
C SER A 80 4.29 17.96 4.02
N ALA A 81 3.82 19.18 4.31
CA ALA A 81 4.61 20.20 4.99
C ALA A 81 4.52 20.11 6.53
N GLN A 82 3.56 19.36 7.10
CA GLN A 82 3.27 19.35 8.52
C GLN A 82 2.99 17.94 9.03
N THR A 83 3.44 17.64 10.25
CA THR A 83 3.19 16.34 10.92
C THR A 83 1.91 16.34 11.76
N VAL A 84 1.04 17.33 11.57
CA VAL A 84 -0.28 17.43 12.22
C VAL A 84 -1.27 17.93 11.17
N PRO A 85 -2.43 17.28 11.00
CA PRO A 85 -3.43 17.74 10.06
C PRO A 85 -4.08 19.03 10.55
N LEU A 86 -4.45 19.90 9.61
CA LEU A 86 -5.23 21.09 9.92
C LEU A 86 -6.72 20.72 10.01
N VAL A 87 -7.34 20.97 11.16
CA VAL A 87 -8.77 20.78 11.36
C VAL A 87 -9.49 22.10 11.18
N ILE A 88 -10.49 22.14 10.31
CA ILE A 88 -11.28 23.34 10.00
C ILE A 88 -12.75 23.04 10.29
N ASP A 89 -13.38 23.85 11.13
CA ASP A 89 -14.82 23.77 11.36
C ASP A 89 -15.57 24.50 10.23
N ALA A 90 -16.10 23.73 9.28
CA ALA A 90 -16.83 24.25 8.11
C ALA A 90 -18.27 24.71 8.46
N GLY A 91 -18.76 24.38 9.66
CA GLY A 91 -20.04 24.84 10.19
C GLY A 91 -21.24 24.04 9.67
N ASN A 92 -22.42 24.67 9.62
CA ASN A 92 -23.69 24.00 9.36
C ASN A 92 -24.19 24.13 7.91
N ASN A 93 -23.49 24.89 7.07
CA ASN A 93 -23.86 25.12 5.68
C ASN A 93 -23.47 23.91 4.82
N LEU A 94 -23.75 23.98 3.52
CA LEU A 94 -23.33 22.98 2.52
C LEU A 94 -22.25 23.51 1.58
N GLU A 95 -21.66 24.66 1.93
CA GLU A 95 -20.57 25.30 1.23
C GLU A 95 -19.61 25.97 2.21
N TYR A 96 -18.33 26.02 1.84
CA TYR A 96 -17.28 26.64 2.63
C TYR A 96 -16.16 27.16 1.72
N ASN A 97 -15.74 28.40 1.94
CA ASN A 97 -14.60 28.99 1.25
C ASN A 97 -13.33 28.78 2.07
N TRP A 98 -12.41 27.97 1.54
CA TRP A 98 -11.12 27.70 2.18
C TRP A 98 -9.97 28.29 1.37
N THR A 99 -9.13 29.10 1.99
CA THR A 99 -7.93 29.64 1.36
C THR A 99 -6.74 28.71 1.58
N VAL A 100 -6.08 28.28 0.49
CA VAL A 100 -4.94 27.36 0.52
C VAL A 100 -3.71 28.08 1.13
N PRO A 101 -3.25 27.69 2.33
CA PRO A 101 -2.23 28.46 3.07
C PRO A 101 -0.80 27.97 2.85
N TYR A 102 -0.62 26.92 2.05
CA TYR A 102 0.65 26.22 1.95
C TYR A 102 1.61 26.87 0.94
N ALA A 103 2.90 26.61 1.11
CA ALA A 103 3.93 27.05 0.17
C ALA A 103 3.89 26.22 -1.14
N PRO A 104 4.37 26.76 -2.27
CA PRO A 104 4.48 26.00 -3.51
C PRO A 104 5.29 24.71 -3.33
N GLY A 105 4.88 23.64 -4.02
CA GLY A 105 5.44 22.29 -3.90
C GLY A 105 4.85 21.46 -2.76
N THR A 106 4.09 22.06 -1.85
CA THR A 106 3.36 21.31 -0.82
C THR A 106 2.28 20.45 -1.46
N GLN A 107 2.20 19.18 -1.05
CA GLN A 107 1.10 18.29 -1.38
C GLN A 107 0.12 18.25 -0.21
N TYR A 108 -1.18 18.25 -0.48
CA TYR A 108 -2.19 18.14 0.55
C TYR A 108 -3.42 17.38 0.06
N GLU A 109 -4.16 16.82 1.01
CA GLU A 109 -5.41 16.10 0.77
C GLU A 109 -6.45 16.63 1.77
N ILE A 110 -7.70 16.79 1.31
CA ILE A 110 -8.81 17.15 2.19
C ILE A 110 -9.70 15.93 2.36
N CYS A 111 -9.94 15.55 3.61
CA CYS A 111 -11.02 14.63 4.00
C CYS A 111 -12.11 15.43 4.71
N MET A 112 -13.37 15.02 4.54
CA MET A 112 -14.50 15.71 5.16
C MET A 112 -15.31 14.79 6.06
N PHE A 113 -15.72 15.31 7.21
CA PHE A 113 -16.52 14.59 8.19
C PHE A 113 -17.65 15.45 8.73
N ASP A 114 -18.73 14.81 9.16
CA ASP A 114 -19.78 15.43 9.93
C ASP A 114 -19.52 15.28 11.45
N VAL A 115 -20.42 15.80 12.29
CA VAL A 115 -20.26 15.76 13.76
C VAL A 115 -20.28 14.33 14.34
N ASN A 116 -20.92 13.39 13.65
CA ASN A 116 -21.04 11.99 14.05
C ASN A 116 -19.91 11.12 13.48
N GLY A 117 -18.96 11.71 12.75
CA GLY A 117 -17.89 11.00 12.07
C GLY A 117 -18.32 10.30 10.78
N ALA A 118 -19.50 10.60 10.25
CA ALA A 118 -19.90 10.20 8.92
C ALA A 118 -19.04 10.96 7.89
N THR A 119 -18.47 10.25 6.93
CA THR A 119 -17.44 10.83 6.03
C THR A 119 -18.01 11.23 4.67
N GLY A 120 -17.50 12.34 4.15
CA GLY A 120 -17.67 12.79 2.77
C GLY A 120 -16.68 12.14 1.79
N GLY A 121 -15.77 11.30 2.28
CA GLY A 121 -14.61 10.81 1.54
C GLY A 121 -13.37 11.68 1.75
N CYS A 122 -12.31 11.34 1.01
CA CYS A 122 -11.15 12.17 0.80
C CYS A 122 -10.99 12.50 -0.70
N GLN A 123 -10.39 13.64 -0.99
CA GLN A 123 -10.17 14.13 -2.36
C GLN A 123 -8.90 13.56 -2.95
N ASP A 124 -8.57 13.97 -4.17
CA ASP A 124 -7.24 13.71 -4.71
C ASP A 124 -6.17 14.48 -3.92
N ILE A 125 -4.89 14.14 -4.14
CA ILE A 125 -3.77 14.88 -3.56
C ILE A 125 -3.43 16.07 -4.47
N TYR A 126 -3.67 17.26 -3.95
CA TYR A 126 -3.41 18.50 -4.68
C TYR A 126 -1.99 18.99 -4.43
N THR A 127 -1.32 19.42 -5.50
CA THR A 127 -0.02 20.10 -5.42
C THR A 127 -0.20 21.62 -5.51
N VAL A 128 0.44 22.35 -4.61
CA VAL A 128 0.38 23.82 -4.59
C VAL A 128 1.38 24.39 -5.59
N TYR A 129 0.92 25.29 -6.47
CA TYR A 129 1.78 26.02 -7.40
C TYR A 129 1.88 27.52 -7.01
N PRO A 130 2.96 28.22 -7.38
CA PRO A 130 3.13 29.62 -7.01
C PRO A 130 2.06 30.50 -7.65
N SER A 131 1.51 31.42 -6.85
CA SER A 131 0.59 32.47 -7.30
C SER A 131 1.32 33.82 -7.33
N GLN A 132 0.79 34.80 -8.07
CA GLN A 132 1.31 36.18 -8.07
C GLN A 132 1.05 36.92 -6.75
N THR A 133 0.20 36.36 -5.87
CA THR A 133 -0.11 36.91 -4.57
C THR A 133 0.97 36.59 -3.55
N THR A 134 1.70 37.60 -3.06
CA THR A 134 2.72 37.44 -2.01
C THR A 134 2.08 37.32 -0.63
N GLY A 135 2.04 36.10 -0.10
CA GLY A 135 1.68 35.80 1.29
C GLY A 135 0.21 35.45 1.49
N CYS A 136 -0.03 34.25 2.03
CA CYS A 136 -1.36 33.87 2.52
C CYS A 136 -1.47 34.31 3.98
N GLY A 137 -2.68 34.65 4.42
CA GLY A 137 -2.93 35.07 5.80
C GLY A 137 -2.36 34.09 6.83
N ASN A 138 -2.07 34.60 8.03
CA ASN A 138 -1.50 33.82 9.13
C ASN A 138 -2.42 32.65 9.51
N LEU A 139 -2.08 31.45 9.06
CA LEU A 139 -2.70 30.24 9.56
C LEU A 139 -2.04 29.87 10.89
N THR A 140 -2.86 29.70 11.93
CA THR A 140 -2.36 29.17 13.20
C THR A 140 -2.28 27.66 13.06
N LEU A 141 -1.09 27.15 12.77
CA LEU A 141 -0.84 25.72 12.72
C LEU A 141 -0.86 25.14 14.14
N PRO A 142 -1.37 23.91 14.34
CA PRO A 142 -1.26 23.23 15.61
C PRO A 142 0.21 23.12 16.03
N THR A 143 0.52 23.57 17.24
CA THR A 143 1.89 23.50 17.78
C THR A 143 2.15 22.22 18.57
N GLN A 144 1.10 21.49 18.92
CA GLN A 144 1.17 20.24 19.67
C GLN A 144 0.95 19.07 18.71
N SER A 145 1.87 18.11 18.76
CA SER A 145 1.79 16.85 18.02
C SER A 145 1.93 15.67 18.95
N LEU A 146 1.30 14.55 18.58
CA LEU A 146 1.64 13.27 19.19
C LEU A 146 3.03 12.83 18.73
N SER A 147 3.75 12.18 19.64
CA SER A 147 4.95 11.42 19.31
C SER A 147 4.51 10.00 18.98
N VAL A 148 4.76 9.58 17.74
CA VAL A 148 4.34 8.27 17.22
C VAL A 148 5.55 7.60 16.61
N GLN A 149 5.78 6.35 17.01
CA GLN A 149 6.74 5.48 16.33
C GLN A 149 5.97 4.68 15.28
N GLY A 150 6.21 4.98 14.01
CA GLY A 150 5.68 4.20 12.89
C GLY A 150 6.70 3.22 12.36
N LEU A 151 6.30 1.95 12.21
CA LEU A 151 7.12 0.87 11.70
C LEU A 151 6.44 0.20 10.51
N VAL A 152 7.24 -0.20 9.53
CA VAL A 152 6.90 -1.08 8.42
C VAL A 152 7.89 -2.25 8.42
N GLU A 153 7.70 -3.26 7.56
CA GLU A 153 8.55 -4.45 7.49
C GLU A 153 10.06 -4.12 7.41
N ASN A 154 10.40 -3.07 6.66
CA ASN A 154 11.79 -2.66 6.41
C ASN A 154 12.34 -1.59 7.38
N GLY A 155 11.63 -1.26 8.47
CA GLY A 155 12.09 -0.31 9.49
C GLY A 155 11.13 0.85 9.76
N PRO A 156 11.63 2.03 10.17
CA PRO A 156 10.78 3.20 10.41
C PRO A 156 10.04 3.64 9.16
N ILE A 157 8.79 4.09 9.33
CA ILE A 157 7.99 4.62 8.23
C ILE A 157 8.61 5.93 7.68
N SER A 158 8.84 6.00 6.37
CA SER A 158 9.26 7.25 5.69
C SER A 158 8.10 8.24 5.60
N ALA A 159 8.33 9.51 5.29
CA ALA A 159 7.26 10.48 5.03
C ALA A 159 6.76 10.46 3.57
N TYR A 160 7.58 9.96 2.65
CA TYR A 160 7.32 9.87 1.22
C TYR A 160 7.69 8.48 0.67
N GLY A 161 7.45 7.47 1.50
CA GLY A 161 7.81 6.08 1.22
C GLY A 161 6.80 5.37 0.33
N TRP A 162 7.31 4.32 -0.32
CA TRP A 162 6.49 3.28 -0.93
C TRP A 162 6.41 2.12 0.06
N ILE A 163 5.20 1.77 0.47
CA ILE A 163 4.95 0.68 1.41
C ILE A 163 4.33 -0.45 0.62
N ASP A 164 4.94 -1.63 0.70
CA ASP A 164 4.54 -2.75 -0.11
C ASP A 164 3.09 -3.17 0.18
N GLN A 165 2.33 -3.47 -0.87
CA GLN A 165 0.96 -3.97 -0.73
C GLN A 165 0.95 -5.21 0.17
N CYS A 166 -0.12 -5.38 0.95
CA CYS A 166 -0.27 -6.49 1.89
C CYS A 166 0.85 -6.64 2.92
N THR A 167 1.58 -5.58 3.21
CA THR A 167 2.45 -5.50 4.39
C THR A 167 1.76 -4.73 5.51
N ASP A 168 2.19 -4.97 6.74
CA ASP A 168 1.62 -4.31 7.92
C ASP A 168 2.37 -3.02 8.24
N ILE A 169 1.58 -1.98 8.51
CA ILE A 169 2.02 -0.75 9.16
C ILE A 169 1.66 -0.85 10.64
N SER A 170 2.61 -0.56 11.52
CA SER A 170 2.41 -0.54 12.97
C SER A 170 2.68 0.85 13.52
N LEU A 171 1.68 1.48 14.15
CA LEU A 171 1.81 2.76 14.83
C LEU A 171 1.78 2.57 16.34
N ILE A 172 2.81 3.03 17.02
CA ILE A 172 2.94 2.95 18.48
C ILE A 172 2.92 4.38 19.04
N PRO A 173 1.82 4.81 19.70
CA PRO A 173 1.81 6.08 20.40
C PRO A 173 2.87 6.08 21.50
N GLN A 174 3.66 7.15 21.59
CA GLN A 174 4.67 7.35 22.64
C GLN A 174 4.19 8.33 23.72
N ASN A 175 3.13 9.08 23.43
CA ASN A 175 2.42 9.98 24.36
C ASN A 175 0.92 10.08 23.99
N GLY A 176 0.17 10.92 24.70
CA GLY A 176 -1.26 11.14 24.49
C GLY A 176 -2.14 10.35 25.46
N THR A 177 -3.46 10.48 25.31
CA THR A 177 -4.45 9.79 26.16
C THR A 177 -5.37 8.90 25.29
N PRO A 178 -5.50 7.60 25.59
CA PRO A 178 -6.47 6.75 24.90
C PRO A 178 -7.93 7.22 25.10
N PRO A 179 -8.86 6.86 24.20
CA PRO A 179 -8.65 6.06 23.00
C PRO A 179 -7.89 6.80 21.90
N PHE A 180 -7.07 6.05 21.15
CA PHE A 180 -6.43 6.51 19.94
C PHE A 180 -7.24 6.12 18.71
N THR A 181 -7.35 7.03 17.75
CA THR A 181 -7.97 6.82 16.46
C THR A 181 -6.90 6.88 15.38
N MET A 182 -6.61 5.75 14.73
CA MET A 182 -5.83 5.70 13.51
C MET A 182 -6.77 5.88 12.31
N LEU A 183 -6.50 6.90 11.51
CA LEU A 183 -7.13 7.13 10.21
C LEU A 183 -6.12 6.90 9.10
N ILE A 184 -6.53 6.14 8.08
CA ILE A 184 -5.80 6.02 6.83
C ILE A 184 -6.68 6.69 5.77
N ALA A 185 -6.17 7.71 5.12
CA ALA A 185 -6.87 8.55 4.15
C ALA A 185 -6.27 8.34 2.76
N PRO A 186 -6.84 7.44 1.94
CA PRO A 186 -6.40 7.26 0.56
C PRO A 186 -7.11 8.24 -0.36
N ALA A 187 -6.37 8.73 -1.36
CA ALA A 187 -6.91 9.66 -2.33
C ALA A 187 -8.16 9.11 -3.03
N LEU A 188 -9.16 9.96 -3.20
CA LEU A 188 -10.44 9.66 -3.86
C LEU A 188 -11.26 8.51 -3.22
N HIS A 189 -10.98 8.16 -1.96
CA HIS A 189 -11.69 7.10 -1.24
C HIS A 189 -12.13 7.58 0.15
N PRO A 190 -13.14 6.93 0.76
CA PRO A 190 -13.37 7.09 2.18
C PRO A 190 -12.17 6.62 3.00
N PRO A 191 -11.92 7.20 4.18
CA PRO A 191 -10.84 6.75 5.03
C PRO A 191 -11.17 5.43 5.74
N TYR A 192 -10.13 4.75 6.19
CA TYR A 192 -10.24 3.66 7.17
C TYR A 192 -10.17 4.22 8.59
N LYS A 193 -10.80 3.54 9.55
CA LYS A 193 -10.79 3.92 10.97
C LYS A 193 -10.51 2.73 11.86
N ILE A 194 -9.46 2.83 12.68
CA ILE A 194 -9.08 1.82 13.66
C ILE A 194 -8.95 2.51 15.02
N MET A 195 -9.56 1.94 16.05
CA MET A 195 -9.50 2.46 17.41
C MET A 195 -8.61 1.58 18.29
N SER A 196 -7.79 2.18 19.13
CA SER A 196 -7.12 1.51 20.24
C SER A 196 -7.50 2.18 21.56
N TYR A 197 -7.62 1.41 22.64
CA TYR A 197 -7.99 1.90 23.96
C TYR A 197 -6.81 1.96 24.93
N ASP A 198 -5.60 1.70 24.44
CA ASP A 198 -4.36 1.73 25.19
C ASP A 198 -3.19 2.19 24.30
N MET A 199 -1.99 2.17 24.85
CA MET A 199 -0.74 2.53 24.16
C MET A 199 -0.16 1.39 23.30
N SER A 200 -0.91 0.31 23.06
CA SER A 200 -0.41 -0.82 22.28
C SER A 200 -0.26 -0.47 20.79
N PRO A 201 0.59 -1.21 20.05
CA PRO A 201 0.74 -1.00 18.62
C PRO A 201 -0.59 -1.17 17.86
N ILE A 202 -0.94 -0.19 17.04
CA ILE A 202 -2.08 -0.23 16.14
C ILE A 202 -1.60 -0.69 14.77
N ASN A 203 -2.06 -1.86 14.33
CA ASN A 203 -1.62 -2.47 13.08
C ASN A 203 -2.67 -2.30 11.98
N TRP A 204 -2.22 -2.03 10.76
CA TRP A 204 -3.05 -2.01 9.55
C TRP A 204 -2.30 -2.63 8.39
N THR A 205 -2.92 -3.59 7.70
CA THR A 205 -2.38 -4.16 6.47
C THR A 205 -2.72 -3.28 5.27
N VAL A 206 -1.70 -2.87 4.50
CA VAL A 206 -1.86 -2.03 3.30
C VAL A 206 -2.70 -2.77 2.25
N SER A 207 -3.98 -2.43 2.17
CA SER A 207 -4.97 -3.07 1.28
C SER A 207 -5.38 -2.17 0.11
N LEU A 208 -4.52 -1.20 -0.23
CA LEU A 208 -4.73 -0.25 -1.32
C LEU A 208 -4.21 -0.79 -2.66
N SER A 209 -4.79 -0.34 -3.76
CA SER A 209 -4.28 -0.62 -5.12
C SER A 209 -2.87 -0.06 -5.32
N TRP A 210 -2.15 -0.55 -6.34
CA TRP A 210 -0.79 -0.11 -6.59
C TRP A 210 -0.73 1.39 -6.91
N ALA A 211 0.28 2.07 -6.39
CA ALA A 211 0.53 3.50 -6.49
C ALA A 211 -0.57 4.41 -5.90
N SER A 212 -1.54 3.87 -5.16
CA SER A 212 -2.53 4.70 -4.47
C SER A 212 -1.86 5.51 -3.37
N PRO A 213 -1.93 6.84 -3.44
CA PRO A 213 -1.33 7.66 -2.42
C PRO A 213 -2.28 7.80 -1.22
N PHE A 214 -1.72 7.98 -0.03
CA PHE A 214 -2.49 8.11 1.20
C PHE A 214 -1.74 8.84 2.30
N PHE A 215 -2.48 9.45 3.21
CA PHE A 215 -1.98 9.92 4.50
C PHE A 215 -2.39 8.96 5.62
N ILE A 216 -1.59 8.93 6.68
CA ILE A 216 -1.94 8.24 7.92
C ILE A 216 -1.95 9.26 9.04
N THR A 217 -2.96 9.21 9.90
CA THR A 217 -3.08 10.06 11.08
C THR A 217 -3.39 9.23 12.31
N LEU A 218 -2.81 9.61 13.44
CA LEU A 218 -3.15 9.12 14.76
C LEU A 218 -3.66 10.29 15.59
N THR A 219 -4.81 10.15 16.23
CA THR A 219 -5.40 11.17 17.10
C THR A 219 -5.74 10.58 18.46
N ASP A 220 -5.41 11.27 19.54
CA ASP A 220 -5.76 10.85 20.90
C ASP A 220 -7.15 11.33 21.32
N ALA A 221 -7.59 10.97 22.52
CA ALA A 221 -8.91 11.36 23.05
C ALA A 221 -9.07 12.87 23.27
N ASN A 222 -7.96 13.61 23.39
CA ASN A 222 -7.96 15.06 23.57
C ASN A 222 -7.90 15.82 22.23
N GLY A 223 -7.84 15.10 21.10
CA GLY A 223 -7.72 15.69 19.77
C GLY A 223 -6.30 16.09 19.38
N ILE A 224 -5.29 15.74 20.18
CA ILE A 224 -3.88 15.92 19.78
C ILE A 224 -3.59 14.87 18.72
N SER A 225 -2.94 15.27 17.62
CA SER A 225 -2.75 14.39 16.47
C SER A 225 -1.32 14.38 15.95
N TRP A 226 -1.03 13.35 15.18
CA TRP A 226 0.16 13.19 14.37
C TRP A 226 -0.26 12.67 13.01
N SER A 227 0.39 13.14 11.94
CA SER A 227 0.13 12.73 10.56
C SER A 227 1.45 12.51 9.82
N ASN A 228 1.41 11.60 8.85
CA ASN A 228 2.53 11.29 7.98
C ASN A 228 2.05 11.00 6.55
N GLY A 229 2.79 11.48 5.56
CA GLY A 229 2.49 11.29 4.14
C GLY A 229 2.83 12.51 3.27
N PRO A 230 2.51 12.44 1.96
CA PRO A 230 1.81 11.33 1.31
C PRO A 230 2.71 10.10 1.11
N GLN A 231 2.19 8.95 1.50
CA GLN A 231 2.75 7.63 1.24
C GLN A 231 2.13 7.03 0.00
N HIS A 232 2.77 6.00 -0.56
CA HIS A 232 2.21 5.26 -1.69
C HIS A 232 2.19 3.76 -1.39
N SER A 233 1.13 3.07 -1.77
CA SER A 233 1.14 1.61 -1.80
C SER A 233 1.96 1.14 -3.00
N GLY A 234 2.94 0.26 -2.78
CA GLY A 234 3.93 -0.13 -3.76
C GLY A 234 4.22 -1.62 -3.79
N GLY A 235 5.23 -1.98 -4.59
CA GLY A 235 5.94 -3.25 -4.55
C GLY A 235 5.15 -4.54 -4.76
N PRO A 236 5.83 -5.65 -5.09
CA PRO A 236 5.24 -6.97 -4.99
C PRO A 236 5.15 -7.33 -3.51
N GLY A 237 4.00 -7.05 -2.89
CA GLY A 237 3.69 -7.60 -1.58
C GLY A 237 3.99 -9.10 -1.51
N THR A 238 4.31 -9.61 -0.31
CA THR A 238 4.53 -11.06 -0.11
C THR A 238 3.31 -11.89 -0.53
N THR A 239 2.12 -11.29 -0.50
CA THR A 239 0.87 -11.86 -1.00
C THR A 239 0.00 -10.78 -1.64
N THR A 240 -0.91 -11.15 -2.55
CA THR A 240 -1.99 -10.28 -3.05
C THR A 240 -3.32 -10.56 -2.35
N ALA A 241 -3.32 -11.44 -1.34
CA ALA A 241 -4.53 -11.92 -0.69
C ALA A 241 -5.33 -10.80 -0.02
N CYS A 242 -4.65 -9.79 0.53
CA CYS A 242 -5.31 -8.65 1.18
C CYS A 242 -6.08 -7.75 0.21
N LEU A 243 -5.70 -7.72 -1.08
CA LEU A 243 -6.34 -6.89 -2.11
C LEU A 243 -7.65 -7.50 -2.61
N SER A 244 -7.85 -8.81 -2.40
CA SER A 244 -9.04 -9.53 -2.85
C SER A 244 -10.29 -9.29 -2.00
N ALA A 245 -10.23 -8.36 -1.04
CA ALA A 245 -11.21 -8.14 0.04
C ALA A 245 -12.61 -7.67 -0.40
N GLY A 246 -12.87 -7.51 -1.70
CA GLY A 246 -14.24 -7.52 -2.23
C GLY A 246 -14.95 -8.88 -2.07
N SER A 247 -14.18 -9.95 -1.86
CA SER A 247 -14.69 -11.24 -1.42
C SER A 247 -14.94 -11.15 0.08
N GLN A 248 -16.11 -10.61 0.45
CA GLN A 248 -16.70 -10.84 1.77
C GLN A 248 -16.36 -12.26 2.22
N PRO A 249 -15.81 -12.47 3.42
CA PRO A 249 -15.61 -13.81 3.96
C PRO A 249 -16.99 -14.37 4.27
N ASN A 250 -17.72 -14.79 3.24
CA ASN A 250 -18.73 -15.81 3.34
C ASN A 250 -18.00 -17.05 3.81
N LYS A 251 -17.85 -17.15 5.15
CA LYS A 251 -17.48 -18.32 5.96
C LYS A 251 -17.16 -19.56 5.13
N LYS A 252 -16.02 -19.54 4.46
CA LYS A 252 -15.39 -20.73 3.90
C LYS A 252 -13.95 -20.62 4.35
N SER A 253 -13.70 -21.38 5.41
CA SER A 253 -12.44 -21.57 6.11
C SER A 253 -11.25 -21.69 5.15
N GLY A 254 -10.67 -20.57 4.76
CA GLY A 254 -9.32 -20.53 4.22
C GLY A 254 -8.36 -20.77 5.36
N ILE A 255 -7.79 -21.97 5.43
CA ILE A 255 -6.83 -22.36 6.46
C ILE A 255 -5.55 -21.55 6.21
N SER A 256 -5.14 -20.74 7.20
CA SER A 256 -3.90 -19.95 7.13
C SER A 256 -2.69 -20.83 6.79
N THR A 257 -1.84 -20.38 5.85
CA THR A 257 -0.63 -21.11 5.41
C THR A 257 0.32 -21.41 6.57
N GLY A 258 0.35 -20.58 7.62
CA GLY A 258 1.13 -20.84 8.85
C GLY A 258 0.62 -22.05 9.63
N VAL A 259 -0.70 -22.30 9.60
CA VAL A 259 -1.31 -23.51 10.18
C VAL A 259 -0.90 -24.75 9.37
N VAL A 260 -0.73 -24.64 8.05
CA VAL A 260 -0.27 -25.75 7.21
C VAL A 260 1.16 -26.16 7.54
N VAL A 261 2.07 -25.19 7.72
CA VAL A 261 3.48 -25.49 8.06
C VAL A 261 3.60 -25.99 9.50
N GLY A 262 2.92 -25.35 10.47
CA GLY A 262 2.95 -25.78 11.87
C GLY A 262 2.32 -27.15 12.12
N SER A 263 1.21 -27.46 11.44
CA SER A 263 0.56 -28.78 11.54
C SER A 263 1.40 -29.90 10.94
N SER A 264 2.22 -29.62 9.92
CA SER A 264 3.11 -30.62 9.32
C SER A 264 4.19 -31.10 10.30
N VAL A 265 4.86 -30.19 11.01
CA VAL A 265 5.92 -30.53 11.98
C VAL A 265 5.33 -31.17 13.24
N GLY A 266 4.26 -30.58 13.79
CA GLY A 266 3.58 -31.14 14.96
C GLY A 266 2.98 -32.52 14.71
N GLY A 267 2.39 -32.73 13.53
CA GLY A 267 1.85 -34.02 13.09
C GLY A 267 2.93 -35.09 12.94
N LEU A 268 4.12 -34.73 12.45
CA LEU A 268 5.23 -35.66 12.28
C LEU A 268 5.81 -36.11 13.63
N VAL A 269 6.01 -35.17 14.57
CA VAL A 269 6.50 -35.48 15.92
C VAL A 269 5.48 -36.34 16.68
N LEU A 270 4.21 -35.96 16.67
CA LEU A 270 3.18 -36.71 17.36
C LEU A 270 2.94 -38.08 16.71
N GLY A 271 2.95 -38.15 15.38
CA GLY A 271 2.86 -39.39 14.62
C GLY A 271 4.01 -40.35 14.92
N ALA A 272 5.24 -39.83 15.05
CA ALA A 272 6.40 -40.63 15.44
C ALA A 272 6.27 -41.19 16.87
N ILE A 273 5.80 -40.40 17.83
CA ILE A 273 5.57 -40.84 19.21
C ILE A 273 4.52 -41.96 19.25
N ILE A 274 3.37 -41.76 18.58
CA ILE A 274 2.31 -42.77 18.50
C ILE A 274 2.82 -44.04 17.81
N GLY A 275 3.58 -43.90 16.72
CA GLY A 275 4.21 -45.01 16.01
C GLY A 275 5.15 -45.84 16.90
N ILE A 276 5.99 -45.19 17.70
CA ILE A 276 6.91 -45.85 18.65
C ILE A 276 6.14 -46.61 19.74
N ILE A 277 5.05 -46.02 20.25
CA ILE A 277 4.20 -46.66 21.27
C ILE A 277 3.54 -47.92 20.69
N ILE A 278 2.94 -47.83 19.50
CA ILE A 278 2.31 -48.97 18.83
C ILE A 278 3.34 -50.07 18.54
N ALA A 279 4.50 -49.71 17.98
CA ALA A 279 5.58 -50.65 17.70
C ALA A 279 6.06 -51.37 18.97
N SER A 280 6.22 -50.64 20.08
CA SER A 280 6.59 -51.20 21.39
C SER A 280 5.53 -52.15 21.95
N CYS A 281 4.24 -51.81 21.82
CA CYS A 281 3.14 -52.68 22.23
C CYS A 281 3.13 -54.00 21.42
N PHE A 282 3.30 -53.93 20.10
CA PHE A 282 3.36 -55.13 19.25
C PHE A 282 4.61 -55.98 19.53
N ALA A 283 5.76 -55.37 19.77
CA ALA A 283 6.99 -56.08 20.14
C ALA A 283 6.82 -56.84 21.46
N ARG A 284 6.19 -56.23 22.47
CA ARG A 284 5.87 -56.88 23.75
C ARG A 284 4.88 -58.04 23.61
N GLN A 285 3.87 -57.90 22.75
CA GLN A 285 2.93 -59.00 22.48
C GLN A 285 3.62 -60.20 21.81
N ARG A 286 4.53 -59.97 20.85
CA ARG A 286 5.29 -61.06 20.22
C ARG A 286 6.25 -61.74 21.20
N TYR A 287 6.93 -60.98 22.06
CA TYR A 287 7.81 -61.55 23.09
C TYR A 287 7.02 -62.48 24.04
N ASN A 288 5.82 -62.09 24.44
CA ASN A 288 4.97 -62.92 25.29
C ASN A 288 4.42 -64.17 24.58
N LYS A 289 4.21 -64.12 23.25
CA LYS A 289 3.74 -65.27 22.47
C LYS A 289 4.84 -66.32 22.28
N VAL A 290 6.09 -65.90 22.09
CA VAL A 290 7.25 -66.82 22.03
C VAL A 290 7.45 -67.55 23.37
N ARG A 291 7.18 -66.88 24.50
CA ARG A 291 7.31 -67.49 25.83
C ARG A 291 6.20 -68.49 26.19
N ARG A 292 5.06 -68.49 25.46
CA ARG A 292 3.96 -69.45 25.67
C ARG A 292 4.03 -70.70 24.80
N ASN A 293 4.90 -70.73 23.78
CA ASN A 293 5.03 -71.88 22.88
C ASN A 293 6.15 -72.86 23.25
N SER A 294 6.79 -72.72 24.42
CA SER A 294 7.77 -73.70 24.93
C SER A 294 7.17 -74.75 25.89
N SER A 295 5.86 -74.96 25.90
CA SER A 295 5.24 -76.02 26.69
C SER A 295 3.97 -76.57 26.03
N SER A 296 4.14 -77.40 24.99
CA SER A 296 3.24 -78.54 24.70
C SER A 296 3.73 -79.26 23.44
N ASP A 297 4.37 -80.41 23.65
CA ASP A 297 4.40 -81.53 22.70
C ASP A 297 2.99 -82.14 22.61
N SER A 298 2.52 -82.42 21.39
CA SER A 298 2.02 -83.73 20.94
C SER A 298 1.12 -83.60 19.69
N ILE A 299 1.61 -84.18 18.58
CA ILE A 299 0.92 -85.19 17.73
C ILE A 299 -0.60 -85.00 17.52
N ASP A 300 -1.05 -84.70 16.28
CA ASP A 300 -1.63 -85.73 15.40
C ASP A 300 -2.05 -85.26 13.99
N HIS A 301 -2.19 -86.25 13.12
CA HIS A 301 -2.32 -86.26 11.67
C HIS A 301 -3.66 -85.80 11.04
N ALA A 302 -3.55 -85.54 9.72
CA ALA A 302 -4.47 -85.91 8.64
C ALA A 302 -5.61 -84.94 8.21
N ALA A 303 -5.34 -84.30 7.07
CA ALA A 303 -6.07 -84.41 5.79
C ALA A 303 -7.61 -84.27 5.77
N PHE A 304 -8.09 -83.28 5.00
CA PHE A 304 -9.09 -83.58 3.96
C PHE A 304 -8.98 -82.63 2.76
N ILE A 305 -9.14 -83.26 1.61
CA ILE A 305 -9.00 -82.78 0.23
C ILE A 305 -10.34 -82.24 -0.27
N ALA A 306 -10.33 -81.24 -1.16
CA ALA A 306 -11.10 -81.17 -2.43
C ALA A 306 -11.31 -79.70 -2.83
N ASN A 307 -10.69 -79.20 -3.90
CA ASN A 307 -10.99 -79.36 -5.34
C ASN A 307 -12.10 -78.44 -5.86
N GLN A 308 -11.89 -78.02 -7.13
CA GLN A 308 -12.80 -77.38 -8.10
C GLN A 308 -12.91 -75.84 -8.11
N GLU A 309 -12.88 -75.13 -9.25
CA GLU A 309 -12.67 -75.42 -10.68
C GLU A 309 -12.30 -74.14 -11.43
N ARG A 310 -11.74 -74.32 -12.62
CA ARG A 310 -11.61 -73.33 -13.71
C ARG A 310 -12.97 -72.68 -14.03
N PHE A 311 -12.99 -71.46 -14.58
CA PHE A 311 -13.52 -71.20 -15.95
C PHE A 311 -13.36 -69.72 -16.40
N LYS A 312 -12.70 -69.60 -17.56
CA LYS A 312 -12.90 -68.72 -18.73
C LYS A 312 -13.36 -67.25 -18.60
N ARG A 313 -12.44 -66.38 -19.04
CA ARG A 313 -12.54 -65.38 -20.14
C ARG A 313 -13.81 -65.41 -21.00
N THR A 314 -14.47 -64.25 -21.16
CA THR A 314 -14.86 -63.64 -22.46
C THR A 314 -15.42 -62.23 -22.28
N ASP A 315 -15.09 -61.39 -23.25
CA ASP A 315 -15.59 -60.04 -23.52
C ASP A 315 -17.13 -59.97 -23.66
N ASN A 316 -17.71 -58.81 -23.33
CA ASN A 316 -18.66 -58.12 -24.23
C ASN A 316 -19.09 -56.75 -23.68
N VAL A 317 -18.95 -55.76 -24.56
CA VAL A 317 -19.56 -54.43 -24.54
C VAL A 317 -21.07 -54.57 -24.85
N PRO A 318 -21.94 -53.75 -24.26
CA PRO A 318 -22.81 -52.93 -25.11
C PRO A 318 -22.84 -51.45 -24.74
N HIS A 319 -22.98 -50.69 -25.82
CA HIS A 319 -23.04 -49.25 -26.00
C HIS A 319 -24.49 -48.74 -25.86
N VAL A 320 -24.76 -47.67 -25.08
CA VAL A 320 -25.91 -46.72 -25.23
C VAL A 320 -25.54 -45.36 -24.59
N PRO A 321 -26.03 -44.20 -25.11
CA PRO A 321 -25.34 -42.90 -25.04
C PRO A 321 -26.03 -41.80 -24.21
N ALA A 322 -25.38 -40.62 -24.22
CA ALA A 322 -25.87 -39.26 -23.87
C ALA A 322 -26.00 -38.97 -22.36
N ALA A 323 -25.64 -37.81 -21.81
CA ALA A 323 -25.46 -36.47 -22.38
C ALA A 323 -24.58 -35.59 -21.46
N ALA A 324 -24.03 -34.52 -22.05
CA ALA A 324 -23.69 -33.23 -21.44
C ALA A 324 -22.52 -33.14 -20.43
N THR A 325 -21.35 -32.76 -20.94
CA THR A 325 -20.39 -31.76 -20.38
C THR A 325 -19.31 -31.59 -21.46
N GLY A 326 -19.24 -30.49 -22.21
CA GLY A 326 -18.73 -29.20 -21.75
C GLY A 326 -17.20 -29.20 -21.90
N PRO A 327 -16.60 -28.51 -22.90
CA PRO A 327 -15.20 -28.68 -23.24
C PRO A 327 -14.25 -28.03 -22.22
N ASP A 328 -13.21 -28.80 -21.92
CA ASP A 328 -11.92 -28.34 -21.38
C ASP A 328 -11.41 -27.13 -22.19
N ILE A 329 -11.26 -25.99 -21.53
CA ILE A 329 -10.46 -24.87 -22.02
C ILE A 329 -9.32 -24.66 -21.03
N SER A 330 -8.24 -25.41 -21.30
CA SER A 330 -6.87 -24.91 -21.43
C SER A 330 -6.63 -23.47 -20.96
N THR A 331 -5.89 -23.34 -19.86
CA THR A 331 -4.82 -22.35 -19.63
C THR A 331 -4.93 -21.03 -20.40
N ASN A 332 -5.61 -20.04 -19.81
CA ASN A 332 -5.40 -18.63 -20.15
C ASN A 332 -4.07 -18.15 -19.55
N GLN A 333 -3.00 -18.41 -20.27
CA GLN A 333 -1.78 -17.60 -20.22
C GLN A 333 -2.16 -16.20 -20.70
N TYR A 334 -2.07 -15.19 -19.82
CA TYR A 334 -2.12 -13.80 -20.26
C TYR A 334 -0.86 -13.53 -21.08
N LEU A 335 -1.00 -13.57 -22.41
CA LEU A 335 -0.01 -13.04 -23.33
C LEU A 335 -0.18 -11.52 -23.32
N VAL A 336 0.68 -10.84 -22.56
CA VAL A 336 0.85 -9.38 -22.67
C VAL A 336 1.48 -9.14 -24.04
N GLU A 337 0.68 -8.64 -24.98
CA GLU A 337 1.17 -8.18 -26.27
C GLU A 337 1.98 -6.88 -26.01
N PRO A 338 3.29 -6.87 -26.27
CA PRO A 338 4.06 -5.64 -26.16
C PRO A 338 3.55 -4.69 -27.24
N PHE A 339 3.09 -3.51 -26.82
CA PHE A 339 2.74 -2.41 -27.73
C PHE A 339 3.95 -2.11 -28.63
N LEU A 340 3.90 -2.61 -29.85
CA LEU A 340 4.78 -2.19 -30.93
C LEU A 340 4.20 -0.87 -31.45
N PRO A 341 4.93 0.26 -31.33
CA PRO A 341 4.50 1.50 -31.96
C PRO A 341 4.43 1.27 -33.48
N GLU A 342 3.27 1.58 -34.06
CA GLU A 342 3.08 1.53 -35.51
C GLU A 342 4.16 2.37 -36.21
N GLY A 343 4.89 1.74 -37.12
CA GLY A 343 5.94 2.39 -37.89
C GLY A 343 5.38 3.48 -38.82
N PRO A 344 6.21 4.48 -39.19
CA PRO A 344 5.78 5.60 -40.00
C PRO A 344 5.37 5.16 -41.41
N HIS A 345 4.12 5.44 -41.78
CA HIS A 345 3.66 5.36 -43.16
C HIS A 345 4.42 6.36 -44.05
N PRO A 346 4.82 5.98 -45.27
CA PRO A 346 5.53 6.87 -46.17
C PRO A 346 4.64 8.00 -46.70
N THR A 347 5.16 9.22 -46.56
CA THR A 347 4.70 10.47 -47.14
C THR A 347 4.46 10.42 -48.65
N SER A 348 3.44 11.14 -49.11
CA SER A 348 3.24 11.57 -50.50
C SER A 348 2.88 13.07 -50.55
N PRO A 349 3.12 13.75 -51.70
CA PRO A 349 3.93 14.95 -51.71
C PRO A 349 3.17 16.28 -51.85
N THR A 350 3.80 17.32 -51.29
CA THR A 350 4.05 18.68 -51.81
C THR A 350 3.02 19.30 -52.76
N MET A 351 2.40 20.41 -52.31
CA MET A 351 1.94 21.50 -53.19
C MET A 351 2.58 22.84 -52.79
N PRO A 352 2.82 23.75 -53.76
CA PRO A 352 3.66 24.94 -53.60
C PRO A 352 2.90 26.16 -53.04
N PRO A 353 3.60 27.14 -52.44
CA PRO A 353 2.98 28.38 -52.00
C PRO A 353 2.88 29.41 -53.14
N ALA A 354 1.72 30.07 -53.24
CA ALA A 354 1.48 31.22 -54.10
C ALA A 354 1.89 32.54 -53.40
N PRO A 355 2.25 33.60 -54.17
CA PRO A 355 2.93 34.78 -53.63
C PRO A 355 2.01 35.99 -53.36
N THR A 356 2.47 36.83 -52.42
CA THR A 356 2.36 38.30 -52.34
C THR A 356 1.00 38.99 -52.23
N SER A 357 0.84 39.79 -51.17
CA SER A 357 0.43 41.20 -51.32
C SER A 357 1.00 42.04 -50.18
N ALA A 358 1.74 43.07 -50.53
CA ALA A 358 2.19 44.15 -49.67
C ALA A 358 1.02 45.08 -49.31
N TYR A 359 1.01 45.62 -48.10
CA TYR A 359 0.50 46.97 -47.86
C TYR A 359 1.29 47.65 -46.73
N SER A 360 1.56 48.92 -46.99
CA SER A 360 2.50 49.81 -46.32
C SER A 360 1.88 50.54 -45.12
N ASN A 361 2.77 50.98 -44.22
CA ASN A 361 2.69 52.17 -43.35
C ASN A 361 1.67 52.16 -42.20
N ASN A 362 2.18 52.21 -40.96
CA ASN A 362 2.34 53.52 -40.31
C ASN A 362 3.23 53.49 -39.07
N GLN A 363 4.01 54.56 -39.00
CA GLN A 363 4.97 54.97 -38.01
C GLN A 363 4.23 55.60 -36.82
N SER A 364 4.57 55.21 -35.59
CA SER A 364 4.52 56.10 -34.43
C SER A 364 5.47 55.61 -33.35
N ASP A 365 6.46 56.45 -33.09
CA ASP A 365 7.37 56.38 -31.96
C ASP A 365 6.60 56.45 -30.65
N GLY A 366 6.99 55.58 -29.71
CA GLY A 366 6.43 55.52 -28.36
C GLY A 366 7.31 54.67 -27.47
N SER A 367 8.45 55.24 -27.04
CA SER A 367 9.35 54.66 -26.06
C SER A 367 8.62 54.37 -24.73
N ALA A 368 8.42 53.09 -24.44
CA ALA A 368 8.19 52.58 -23.10
C ALA A 368 9.00 51.30 -22.93
N SER A 369 9.91 51.30 -21.95
CA SER A 369 10.81 50.21 -21.62
C SER A 369 10.02 48.99 -21.13
N GLY A 370 9.66 48.10 -22.06
CA GLY A 370 9.21 46.75 -21.75
C GLY A 370 10.41 45.87 -21.43
N THR A 371 10.56 45.50 -20.17
CA THR A 371 11.45 44.41 -19.74
C THR A 371 11.01 43.13 -20.47
N GLN A 372 11.81 42.69 -21.45
CA GLN A 372 11.67 41.40 -22.10
C GLN A 372 11.70 40.30 -21.04
N GLN A 373 10.53 39.76 -20.69
CA GLN A 373 10.45 38.51 -19.93
C GLN A 373 10.94 37.39 -20.83
N THR A 374 12.12 36.87 -20.51
CA THR A 374 12.65 35.66 -21.12
C THR A 374 11.74 34.48 -20.77
N PRO A 375 11.33 33.65 -21.73
CA PRO A 375 10.51 32.48 -21.44
C PRO A 375 11.31 31.51 -20.55
N HIS A 376 10.76 31.20 -19.37
CA HIS A 376 11.32 30.21 -18.46
C HIS A 376 10.69 28.85 -18.74
N VAL A 377 11.53 27.83 -18.92
CA VAL A 377 11.11 26.42 -19.06
C VAL A 377 11.46 25.73 -17.75
N TYR A 378 10.46 25.07 -17.15
CA TYR A 378 10.65 24.28 -15.94
C TYR A 378 10.56 22.80 -16.32
N VAL A 379 11.64 22.06 -16.07
CA VAL A 379 11.68 20.60 -16.21
C VAL A 379 11.75 20.02 -14.80
N VAL A 380 10.70 19.31 -14.40
CA VAL A 380 10.64 18.63 -13.10
C VAL A 380 11.03 17.17 -13.31
N HIS A 381 12.15 16.77 -12.70
CA HIS A 381 12.54 15.36 -12.64
C HIS A 381 11.98 14.77 -11.35
N HIS A 382 11.15 13.73 -11.47
CA HIS A 382 10.83 12.84 -10.35
C HIS A 382 11.95 11.80 -10.30
N ASP A 383 12.99 12.05 -9.50
CA ASP A 383 14.21 11.25 -9.40
C ASP A 383 14.02 9.93 -8.61
N GLY A 384 12.96 9.20 -8.94
CA GLY A 384 12.73 7.79 -8.57
C GLY A 384 12.89 6.79 -9.73
N GLY A 385 13.41 7.22 -10.89
CA GLY A 385 13.84 6.30 -11.97
C GLY A 385 12.74 5.73 -12.89
N GLY A 386 11.55 6.31 -12.91
CA GLY A 386 10.48 5.94 -13.85
C GLY A 386 9.77 7.16 -14.44
N ALA A 387 9.54 7.13 -15.76
CA ALA A 387 8.70 8.09 -16.49
C ALA A 387 7.25 8.09 -15.94
N PRO A 388 6.47 9.19 -16.09
CA PRO A 388 6.66 10.28 -17.07
C PRO A 388 7.19 11.61 -16.51
N VAL A 389 7.95 12.31 -17.37
CA VAL A 389 8.38 13.71 -17.20
C VAL A 389 7.20 14.61 -17.62
N THR A 390 6.78 15.52 -16.74
CA THR A 390 5.77 16.53 -17.09
C THR A 390 6.47 17.85 -17.40
N VAL A 391 6.28 18.36 -18.62
CA VAL A 391 6.82 19.66 -19.06
C VAL A 391 5.69 20.67 -19.08
N PHE A 392 5.85 21.77 -18.35
CA PHE A 392 4.91 22.89 -18.39
C PHE A 392 5.50 24.01 -19.25
N THR A 393 4.80 24.40 -20.32
CA THR A 393 5.14 25.62 -21.09
C THR A 393 3.95 26.55 -21.16
N ALA A 394 4.16 27.83 -20.80
CA ALA A 394 3.20 28.89 -21.04
C ALA A 394 3.45 29.49 -22.43
N GLY A 395 2.83 28.89 -23.46
CA GLY A 395 2.68 29.52 -24.78
C GLY A 395 3.86 29.44 -25.75
N ALA A 396 4.81 28.52 -25.58
CA ALA A 396 5.86 28.26 -26.57
C ALA A 396 5.70 26.86 -27.18
N GLY A 397 5.77 26.77 -28.52
CA GLY A 397 5.71 25.50 -29.25
C GLY A 397 6.86 24.58 -28.85
N VAL A 398 6.52 23.39 -28.36
CA VAL A 398 7.48 22.37 -27.94
C VAL A 398 7.78 21.47 -29.13
N THR A 399 9.03 21.47 -29.59
CA THR A 399 9.55 20.44 -30.50
C THR A 399 10.36 19.46 -29.67
N GLU A 400 9.82 18.26 -29.48
CA GLU A 400 10.50 17.18 -28.76
C GLU A 400 11.62 16.61 -29.62
N LEU A 401 12.87 16.72 -29.16
CA LEU A 401 14.02 16.12 -29.83
C LEU A 401 14.18 14.68 -29.34
N PRO A 402 14.46 13.70 -30.23
CA PRO A 402 14.68 12.32 -29.82
C PRO A 402 15.87 12.21 -28.86
N PRO A 403 15.78 11.34 -27.83
CA PRO A 403 16.83 11.21 -26.82
C PRO A 403 18.15 10.82 -27.47
N GLN A 404 19.17 11.68 -27.33
CA GLN A 404 20.54 11.34 -27.69
C GLN A 404 21.15 10.49 -26.58
N TYR A 405 21.28 9.19 -26.83
CA TYR A 405 22.11 8.33 -26.01
C TYR A 405 23.59 8.66 -26.31
N THR A 406 24.27 9.30 -25.38
CA THR A 406 25.73 9.42 -25.45
C THR A 406 26.33 8.03 -25.36
N GLY A 407 26.91 7.57 -26.46
CA GLY A 407 27.64 6.32 -26.55
C GLY A 407 28.76 6.25 -25.50
N ARG A 408 28.70 5.20 -24.70
CA ARG A 408 29.74 4.75 -23.77
C ARG A 408 31.00 4.39 -24.57
N SER A 409 32.06 5.18 -24.43
CA SER A 409 33.41 4.78 -24.84
C SER A 409 34.08 4.06 -23.67
N GLU A 410 34.21 2.74 -23.78
CA GLU A 410 35.13 1.91 -23.00
C GLU A 410 36.54 1.96 -23.60
N ASP A 411 37.51 1.62 -22.75
CA ASP A 411 38.93 1.31 -22.97
C ASP A 411 39.96 2.46 -22.94
N ARG A 412 40.65 2.57 -21.79
CA ARG A 412 42.11 2.30 -21.72
C ARG A 412 42.60 2.09 -20.28
N PRO A 413 43.40 1.04 -19.99
CA PRO A 413 44.05 0.84 -18.70
C PRO A 413 45.42 1.56 -18.65
N THR A 414 45.74 2.20 -17.52
CA THR A 414 47.09 2.71 -17.24
C THR A 414 47.66 2.06 -16.00
N THR A 415 48.83 1.49 -16.23
CA THR A 415 49.73 0.72 -15.38
C THR A 415 50.34 1.54 -14.23
N GLN A 416 50.57 0.82 -13.13
CA GLN A 416 51.53 1.00 -12.02
C GLN A 416 52.44 2.24 -12.01
N GLN A 417 52.49 2.90 -10.86
CA GLN A 417 53.77 3.39 -10.32
C GLN A 417 53.77 3.35 -8.79
N SER A 418 54.71 2.55 -8.26
CA SER A 418 55.10 2.47 -6.86
C SER A 418 55.87 3.72 -6.44
N ALA A 419 55.60 4.26 -5.25
CA ALA A 419 56.60 4.99 -4.49
C ALA A 419 56.30 4.93 -2.99
N SER A 420 57.27 4.35 -2.28
CA SER A 420 57.56 4.38 -0.86
C SER A 420 57.42 5.76 -0.19
N GLY A 421 56.95 5.78 1.06
CA GLY A 421 56.98 6.97 1.89
C GLY A 421 56.56 6.72 3.33
N SER A 422 57.44 6.08 4.10
CA SER A 422 57.37 5.95 5.56
C SER A 422 57.62 7.30 6.24
N SER A 423 56.72 7.77 7.10
CA SER A 423 57.04 8.54 8.32
C SER A 423 55.82 8.80 9.21
N ASP A 424 55.90 8.25 10.43
CA ASP A 424 55.72 8.92 11.73
C ASP A 424 54.34 9.50 12.14
N PRO A 425 53.68 8.96 13.18
CA PRO A 425 52.52 9.56 13.81
C PRO A 425 52.91 10.31 15.09
N THR A 426 52.99 11.64 15.03
CA THR A 426 53.05 12.50 16.24
C THR A 426 51.65 12.89 16.72
N ASP A 427 51.27 12.23 17.81
CA ASP A 427 50.65 12.79 19.02
C ASP A 427 50.06 14.21 18.94
N ARG A 428 48.73 14.30 18.88
CA ARG A 428 47.98 15.50 19.31
C ARG A 428 46.73 15.12 20.10
N ARG A 429 46.86 15.20 21.42
CA ARG A 429 45.77 15.29 22.40
C ARG A 429 44.79 16.44 22.08
N PRO A 430 43.48 16.24 22.19
CA PRO A 430 42.49 17.33 22.24
C PRO A 430 42.46 17.97 23.63
N ARG A 431 42.58 19.31 23.68
CA ARG A 431 42.27 20.12 24.88
C ARG A 431 40.74 20.19 25.09
N PRO A 432 40.24 20.07 26.32
CA PRO A 432 38.84 20.35 26.64
C PRO A 432 38.55 21.86 26.56
N GLY A 433 37.49 22.23 25.84
CA GLY A 433 36.97 23.59 25.78
C GLY A 433 36.19 23.99 27.05
N PRO A 434 36.03 25.31 27.30
CA PRO A 434 35.42 25.84 28.52
C PRO A 434 33.89 25.71 28.52
N THR A 435 33.35 25.38 29.69
CA THR A 435 31.93 25.27 30.01
C THR A 435 31.19 26.62 29.97
N PRO A 436 29.91 26.66 29.53
CA PRO A 436 29.11 27.88 29.57
C PRO A 436 28.61 28.21 30.98
N ARG A 437 28.62 29.51 31.26
CA ARG A 437 28.20 30.19 32.49
C ARG A 437 26.66 30.21 32.58
N LYS A 438 26.09 29.68 33.67
CA LYS A 438 24.67 29.84 34.04
C LYS A 438 24.36 31.32 34.30
N SER A 439 23.45 31.89 33.53
CA SER A 439 22.77 33.15 33.83
C SER A 439 21.55 32.85 34.72
N GLN A 440 21.56 33.40 35.94
CA GLN A 440 20.36 33.60 36.75
C GLN A 440 19.48 34.65 36.06
N VAL A 441 18.19 34.34 35.90
CA VAL A 441 17.14 35.35 35.74
C VAL A 441 16.13 35.06 36.84
N GLY A 442 15.97 36.03 37.74
CA GLY A 442 14.82 36.09 38.63
C GLY A 442 13.66 36.74 37.89
N PHE A 443 12.48 36.14 37.98
CA PHE A 443 11.26 36.68 38.58
C PHE A 443 10.23 35.55 38.64
#